data_AF-A0A7J9IBZ2-F1
#
_entry.id   AF-A0A7J9IBZ2-F1
#
_cell.length_a   1.000
_cell.length_b   1.000
_cell.length_c   1.000
_cell.angle_alpha   90.00
_cell.angle_beta   90.00
_cell.angle_gamma   90.00
#
_symmetry.space_group_name_H-M   'P 1'
#
loop_
_entity.id
_entity.type
_entity.pdbx_description
1 polymer ?
#
loop_
_entity_poly.entity_id
_entity_poly.type
_entity_poly.pdbx_seq_one_letter_code
_entity_poly.pdbx_strand_id
1 'polypeptide(L)'
;MLLFEIIGRRRNLNVQLPDSQEWFPRWVWKNIESNGDIGELMEACEIEEGNRETVERMVKMALWCVQYRAERRPLMSMVVKMLDGAAEIPQPSNPFEHLLDHNSTIVAAGVSSSTRTDDSESSSSVVTDQSKLVVETPTTNMENCEIEVVCTST
;
A
#
# COMPACT_ATOMS: atom_id res chain seq x y z
N MET A 1 7.79 -3.51 3.62
CA MET A 1 8.20 -2.52 4.64
C MET A 1 9.64 -2.70 5.10
N LEU A 2 10.04 -3.83 5.72
CA LEU A 2 11.41 -4.03 6.23
C LEU A 2 12.54 -3.70 5.22
N LEU A 3 12.38 -4.08 3.95
CA LEU A 3 13.40 -3.84 2.92
C LEU A 3 13.73 -2.34 2.74
N PHE A 4 12.74 -1.46 2.87
CA PHE A 4 12.96 -0.01 2.88
C PHE A 4 13.73 0.47 4.12
N GLU A 5 13.52 -0.15 5.29
CA GLU A 5 14.23 0.23 6.52
C GLU A 5 15.69 -0.20 6.49
N ILE A 6 15.99 -1.31 5.82
CA ILE A 6 17.34 -1.77 5.53
C ILE A 6 18.06 -0.79 4.58
N ILE A 7 17.40 -0.40 3.48
CA ILE A 7 17.96 0.57 2.50
C ILE A 7 18.19 1.93 3.16
N GLY A 8 17.15 2.49 3.80
CA GLY A 8 17.17 3.83 4.37
C GLY A 8 17.89 3.97 5.70
N ARG A 9 18.25 2.85 6.34
CA ARG A 9 18.84 2.78 7.70
C ARG A 9 18.02 3.54 8.76
N ARG A 10 16.71 3.66 8.52
CA ARG A 10 15.74 4.45 9.30
C ARG A 10 14.38 3.76 9.33
N ARG A 11 13.57 4.06 10.34
CA ARG A 11 12.16 3.62 10.40
C ARG A 11 11.36 4.22 9.25
N ASN A 12 10.45 3.45 8.66
CA ASN A 12 9.61 3.91 7.54
C ASN A 12 8.75 5.13 7.90
N LEU A 13 8.15 5.09 9.10
CA LEU A 13 7.34 6.17 9.68
C LEU A 13 8.07 6.72 10.90
N ASN A 14 8.20 8.04 10.98
CA ASN A 14 8.82 8.70 12.13
C ASN A 14 7.80 9.57 12.88
N VAL A 15 7.04 8.93 13.79
CA VAL A 15 6.00 9.56 14.62
C VAL A 15 6.56 10.64 15.57
N GLN A 16 7.88 10.74 15.71
CA GLN A 16 8.55 11.70 16.61
C GLN A 16 9.12 12.92 15.88
N LEU A 17 9.04 12.99 14.54
CA LEU A 17 9.34 14.21 13.80
C LEU A 17 8.04 14.88 13.35
N PRO A 18 8.06 16.21 13.12
CA PRO A 18 6.89 16.92 12.63
C PRO A 18 6.43 16.38 11.27
N ASP A 19 5.20 16.71 10.88
CA ASP A 19 4.52 16.27 9.65
C ASP A 19 5.30 16.54 8.33
N SER A 20 6.41 17.27 8.42
CA SER A 20 7.35 17.54 7.32
C SER A 20 8.27 16.37 6.95
N GLN A 21 8.36 15.27 7.72
CA GLN A 21 9.02 14.06 7.24
C GLN A 21 8.05 13.12 6.52
N GLU A 22 8.10 13.21 5.19
CA GLU A 22 7.41 12.30 4.26
C GLU A 22 7.72 10.82 4.60
N TRP A 23 6.67 9.99 4.58
CA TRP A 23 6.76 8.54 4.81
C TRP A 23 7.77 7.92 3.84
N PHE A 24 8.79 7.23 4.36
CA PHE A 24 10.01 6.93 3.60
C PHE A 24 9.76 6.16 2.28
N PRO A 25 8.92 5.11 2.21
CA PRO A 25 8.58 4.46 0.94
C PRO A 25 7.99 5.41 -0.12
N ARG A 26 7.19 6.40 0.29
CA ARG A 26 6.62 7.41 -0.63
C ARG A 26 7.67 8.40 -1.11
N TRP A 27 8.54 8.85 -0.20
CA TRP A 27 9.69 9.69 -0.57
C TRP A 27 10.61 8.96 -1.59
N VAL A 28 10.91 7.67 -1.35
CA VAL A 28 11.68 6.82 -2.28
C VAL A 28 11.03 6.78 -3.66
N TRP A 29 9.72 6.53 -3.75
CA TRP A 29 9.03 6.51 -5.05
C TRP A 29 9.11 7.86 -5.78
N LYS A 30 8.78 8.94 -5.07
CA LYS A 30 8.80 10.31 -5.60
C LYS A 30 10.19 10.71 -6.11
N ASN A 31 11.25 10.25 -5.44
CA ASN A 31 12.63 10.46 -5.87
C ASN A 31 12.89 9.81 -7.24
N ILE A 32 12.56 8.52 -7.37
CA ILE A 32 12.74 7.74 -8.60
C ILE A 32 11.87 8.28 -9.74
N GLU A 33 10.63 8.69 -9.45
CA GLU A 33 9.69 9.26 -10.41
C GLU A 33 10.14 10.65 -10.92
N SER A 34 10.83 11.43 -10.09
CA SER A 34 11.32 12.77 -10.45
C SER A 34 12.68 12.75 -11.16
N ASN A 35 13.60 11.89 -10.70
CA ASN A 35 14.99 11.87 -11.16
C ASN A 35 15.25 10.80 -12.24
N GLY A 36 14.42 9.75 -12.29
CA GLY A 36 14.59 8.60 -13.18
C GLY A 36 15.60 7.54 -12.70
N ASP A 37 16.30 7.80 -11.60
CA ASP A 37 17.29 6.90 -10.99
C ASP A 37 17.20 6.86 -9.45
N ILE A 38 18.20 6.27 -8.79
CA ILE A 38 18.31 6.15 -7.32
C ILE A 38 19.47 6.98 -6.74
N GLY A 39 20.03 7.95 -7.47
CA GLY A 39 21.24 8.68 -7.06
C GLY A 39 21.04 9.48 -5.77
N GLU A 40 20.01 10.32 -5.72
CA GLU A 40 19.67 11.11 -4.52
C GLU A 40 19.22 10.20 -3.36
N LEU A 41 18.56 9.06 -3.64
CA LEU A 41 18.29 8.03 -2.63
C LEU A 41 19.58 7.47 -2.02
N MET A 42 20.59 7.17 -2.84
CA MET A 42 21.88 6.65 -2.37
C MET A 42 22.67 7.69 -1.58
N GLU A 43 22.67 8.95 -2.02
CA GLU A 43 23.29 10.06 -1.28
C GLU A 43 22.61 10.25 0.09
N ALA A 44 21.28 10.37 0.12
CA ALA A 44 20.52 10.58 1.35
C ALA A 44 20.57 9.41 2.34
N CYS A 45 20.92 8.20 1.88
CA CYS A 45 21.05 7.00 2.72
C CYS A 45 22.51 6.62 3.01
N GLU A 46 23.49 7.43 2.56
CA GLU A 46 24.94 7.18 2.72
C GLU A 46 25.36 5.81 2.13
N ILE A 47 25.03 5.57 0.86
CA ILE A 47 25.29 4.32 0.15
C ILE A 47 26.41 4.52 -0.87
N GLU A 48 27.46 3.70 -0.79
CA GLU A 48 28.56 3.70 -1.75
C GLU A 48 28.10 3.30 -3.17
N GLU A 49 28.61 3.99 -4.19
CA GLU A 49 28.31 3.75 -5.62
C GLU A 49 28.55 2.30 -6.05
N GLY A 50 29.52 1.60 -5.45
CA GLY A 50 29.78 0.18 -5.71
C GLY A 50 28.60 -0.75 -5.38
N ASN A 51 27.63 -0.29 -4.58
CA ASN A 51 26.42 -1.03 -4.24
C ASN A 51 25.18 -0.62 -5.05
N ARG A 52 25.31 0.28 -6.05
CA ARG A 52 24.16 0.83 -6.79
C ARG A 52 23.24 -0.23 -7.38
N GLU A 53 23.80 -1.23 -8.06
CA GLU A 53 23.00 -2.29 -8.70
C GLU A 53 22.21 -3.13 -7.67
N THR A 54 22.84 -3.44 -6.52
CA THR A 54 22.20 -4.16 -5.41
C THR A 54 21.06 -3.33 -4.82
N VAL A 55 21.28 -2.03 -4.60
CA VAL A 55 20.26 -1.15 -4.03
C VAL A 55 19.13 -0.89 -5.01
N GLU A 56 19.41 -0.69 -6.30
CA GLU A 56 18.38 -0.57 -7.34
C GLU A 56 17.49 -1.81 -7.41
N ARG A 57 18.09 -3.00 -7.32
CA ARG A 57 17.39 -4.30 -7.22
C ARG A 57 16.53 -4.38 -5.95
N MET A 58 17.08 -4.03 -4.79
CA MET A 58 16.32 -4.02 -3.51
C MET A 58 15.17 -3.01 -3.53
N VAL A 59 15.37 -1.81 -4.09
CA VAL A 59 14.35 -0.76 -4.22
C VAL A 59 13.20 -1.19 -5.12
N LYS A 60 13.50 -1.73 -6.32
CA LYS A 60 12.47 -2.28 -7.23
C LYS A 60 11.69 -3.40 -6.55
N MET A 61 12.34 -4.32 -5.83
CA MET A 61 11.61 -5.33 -5.04
C MET A 61 10.76 -4.73 -3.94
N ALA A 62 11.27 -3.74 -3.20
CA ALA A 62 10.55 -3.13 -2.10
C ALA A 62 9.25 -2.48 -2.59
N LEU A 63 9.28 -1.82 -3.76
CA LEU A 63 8.14 -1.22 -4.44
C LEU A 63 7.12 -2.26 -4.93
N TRP A 64 7.56 -3.38 -5.52
CA TRP A 64 6.68 -4.51 -5.86
C TRP A 64 5.98 -5.10 -4.63
N CYS A 65 6.68 -5.22 -3.51
CA CYS A 65 6.13 -5.77 -2.27
C CYS A 65 5.13 -4.84 -1.55
N VAL A 66 5.09 -3.54 -1.86
CA VAL A 66 4.14 -2.57 -1.25
C VAL A 66 3.04 -2.10 -2.20
N GLN A 67 2.88 -2.75 -3.36
CA GLN A 67 1.73 -2.50 -4.26
C GLN A 67 0.41 -2.56 -3.50
N TYR A 68 -0.47 -1.58 -3.72
CA TYR A 68 -1.78 -1.52 -3.06
C TYR A 68 -2.59 -2.80 -3.28
N ARG A 69 -2.68 -3.23 -4.55
CA ARG A 69 -3.34 -4.46 -4.98
C ARG A 69 -2.52 -5.70 -4.60
N ALA A 70 -3.12 -6.64 -3.87
CA ALA A 70 -2.45 -7.84 -3.37
C ALA A 70 -1.98 -8.76 -4.52
N GLU A 71 -2.72 -8.80 -5.62
CA GLU A 71 -2.46 -9.64 -6.79
C GLU A 71 -1.22 -9.18 -7.57
N ARG A 72 -0.79 -7.93 -7.38
CA ARG A 72 0.46 -7.39 -7.94
C ARG A 72 1.69 -7.71 -7.07
N ARG A 73 1.51 -8.21 -5.85
CA ARG A 73 2.65 -8.50 -4.94
C ARG A 73 3.26 -9.84 -5.31
N PRO A 74 4.59 -9.93 -5.49
CA PRO A 74 5.27 -11.18 -5.79
C PRO A 74 5.23 -12.14 -4.60
N LEU A 75 5.16 -13.45 -4.89
CA LEU A 75 5.33 -14.50 -3.89
C LEU A 75 6.73 -14.43 -3.26
N MET A 76 6.86 -14.75 -1.97
CA MET A 76 8.15 -14.72 -1.26
C MET A 76 9.25 -15.57 -1.94
N SER A 77 8.89 -16.70 -2.55
CA SER A 77 9.81 -17.54 -3.32
C SER A 77 10.34 -16.87 -4.59
N MET A 78 9.59 -15.91 -5.16
CA MET A 78 10.04 -15.07 -6.27
C MET A 78 10.87 -13.88 -5.76
N VAL A 79 10.47 -13.26 -4.64
CA VAL A 79 11.22 -12.16 -4.00
C VAL A 79 12.67 -12.59 -3.72
N VAL A 80 12.88 -13.79 -3.15
CA VAL A 80 14.22 -14.32 -2.90
C VAL A 80 15.02 -14.47 -4.20
N LYS A 81 14.47 -15.14 -5.21
CA LYS A 81 15.14 -15.31 -6.53
C LYS A 81 15.50 -13.99 -7.20
N MET A 82 14.63 -12.98 -7.07
CA MET A 82 14.86 -11.65 -7.63
C MET A 82 15.94 -10.86 -6.88
N LEU A 83 16.03 -11.02 -5.55
CA LEU A 83 17.09 -10.42 -4.74
C LEU A 83 18.44 -11.12 -4.93
N ASP A 84 18.45 -12.46 -5.06
CA ASP A 84 19.63 -13.27 -5.35
C ASP A 84 20.18 -13.08 -6.79
N GLY A 85 19.49 -12.29 -7.63
CA GLY A 85 19.86 -12.07 -9.03
C GLY A 85 19.53 -13.24 -9.98
N ALA A 86 18.87 -14.29 -9.50
CA ALA A 86 18.42 -15.44 -10.29
C ALA A 86 17.18 -15.14 -11.16
N ALA A 87 16.55 -13.98 -10.99
CA ALA A 87 15.48 -13.47 -11.84
C ALA A 87 15.57 -11.95 -11.97
N GLU A 88 15.25 -11.41 -13.15
CA GLU A 88 15.17 -9.96 -13.37
C GLU A 88 13.91 -9.37 -12.72
N ILE A 89 14.00 -8.09 -12.33
CA ILE A 89 12.88 -7.34 -11.74
C ILE A 89 12.35 -6.35 -12.77
N PRO A 90 11.10 -6.50 -13.27
CA PRO A 90 10.50 -5.50 -14.14
C PRO A 90 10.26 -4.20 -13.37
N GLN A 91 10.16 -3.06 -14.08
CA GLN A 91 9.84 -1.80 -13.41
C GLN A 91 8.45 -1.85 -12.73
N PRO A 92 8.34 -1.48 -11.44
CA PRO A 92 7.07 -1.48 -10.72
C PRO A 92 6.17 -0.30 -11.14
N SER A 93 4.86 -0.51 -11.11
CA SER A 93 3.87 0.59 -11.15
C SER A 93 3.94 1.43 -9.87
N ASN A 94 3.41 2.65 -9.88
CA ASN A 94 3.32 3.47 -8.67
C ASN A 94 2.45 2.76 -7.61
N PRO A 95 3.00 2.35 -6.44
CA PRO A 95 2.23 1.63 -5.43
C PRO A 95 1.28 2.55 -4.63
N PHE A 96 1.42 3.88 -4.78
CA PHE A 96 0.77 4.92 -4.00
C PHE A 96 -0.29 5.72 -4.77
N GLU A 97 -0.66 5.30 -5.99
CA GLU A 97 -1.71 5.92 -6.83
C GLU A 97 -2.97 6.25 -6.01
N HIS A 98 -3.45 5.28 -5.23
CA HIS A 98 -4.63 5.39 -4.35
C HIS A 98 -4.56 6.47 -3.26
N LEU A 99 -3.38 7.03 -2.97
CA LEU A 99 -3.22 8.12 -1.99
C LEU A 99 -3.36 9.51 -2.62
N LEU A 100 -3.38 9.61 -3.96
CA LEU A 100 -3.50 10.87 -4.69
C LEU A 100 -4.96 11.33 -4.78
N ASP A 101 -5.91 10.39 -4.84
CA ASP A 101 -7.33 10.67 -5.10
C ASP A 101 -8.07 11.37 -3.93
N HIS A 102 -7.52 11.34 -2.70
CA HIS A 102 -8.24 11.82 -1.51
C HIS A 102 -8.18 13.35 -1.28
N ASN A 103 -7.35 14.08 -2.03
CA ASN A 103 -7.13 15.53 -1.84
C ASN A 103 -8.12 16.43 -2.61
N SER A 104 -9.08 15.87 -3.36
CA SER A 104 -9.81 16.60 -4.42
C SER A 104 -11.20 17.15 -4.03
N THR A 105 -11.63 17.05 -2.76
CA THR A 105 -13.03 17.40 -2.37
C THR A 105 -13.16 18.67 -1.52
N ILE A 106 -12.06 19.34 -1.12
CA ILE A 106 -12.13 20.59 -0.33
C ILE A 106 -11.32 21.72 -0.98
N VAL A 107 -11.87 22.32 -2.06
CA VAL A 107 -11.86 23.79 -2.37
C VAL A 107 -12.58 24.09 -3.70
N ALA A 108 -13.91 23.88 -3.77
CA ALA A 108 -14.70 24.32 -4.95
C ALA A 108 -16.20 24.58 -4.66
N ALA A 109 -16.55 25.11 -3.48
CA ALA A 109 -17.92 25.55 -3.18
C ALA A 109 -17.92 26.75 -2.22
N GLY A 110 -17.79 27.96 -2.76
CA GLY A 110 -18.10 29.17 -2.01
C GLY A 110 -19.60 29.49 -2.11
N VAL A 111 -20.37 29.23 -1.06
CA VAL A 111 -21.46 30.09 -0.54
C VAL A 111 -22.11 29.47 0.71
N SER A 112 -22.46 30.36 1.63
CA SER A 112 -23.06 30.23 2.96
C SER A 112 -24.02 29.07 3.28
N SER A 113 -23.84 28.53 4.50
CA SER A 113 -24.87 28.17 5.50
C SER A 113 -26.34 28.06 5.06
N SER A 114 -26.98 26.91 5.34
CA SER A 114 -28.00 26.83 6.43
C SER A 114 -28.53 25.40 6.73
N THR A 115 -28.88 25.22 8.02
CA THR A 115 -29.92 24.33 8.59
C THR A 115 -29.86 22.80 8.44
N ARG A 116 -29.89 22.15 9.61
CA ARG A 116 -30.30 20.75 9.82
C ARG A 116 -31.78 20.54 9.50
N THR A 117 -32.12 19.31 9.10
CA THR A 117 -33.31 18.58 9.58
C THR A 117 -32.98 17.09 9.63
N ASP A 118 -33.24 16.45 10.76
CA ASP A 118 -33.30 15.00 10.91
C ASP A 118 -34.63 14.47 10.34
N ASP A 119 -34.73 13.18 9.96
CA ASP A 119 -35.91 12.35 10.22
C ASP A 119 -35.78 10.89 9.73
N SER A 120 -36.64 10.01 10.26
CA SER A 120 -36.80 8.58 9.96
C SER A 120 -38.20 8.12 10.42
N GLU A 121 -38.76 6.97 10.02
CA GLU A 121 -38.15 5.70 9.61
C GLU A 121 -38.80 5.06 8.37
N SER A 122 -38.15 4.01 7.86
CA SER A 122 -38.72 2.79 7.25
C SER A 122 -40.18 2.77 6.77
N SER A 123 -40.40 2.46 5.48
CA SER A 123 -40.90 1.12 5.06
C SER A 123 -41.21 0.96 3.57
N SER A 124 -40.91 -0.25 3.07
CA SER A 124 -41.46 -0.94 1.88
C SER A 124 -41.36 -0.29 0.49
N SER A 125 -40.65 -0.98 -0.41
CA SER A 125 -41.02 -1.06 -1.83
C SER A 125 -40.54 -2.40 -2.42
N VAL A 126 -41.44 -3.16 -3.05
CA VAL A 126 -41.23 -3.88 -4.34
C VAL A 126 -42.49 -4.61 -4.78
N VAL A 127 -42.99 -4.23 -5.97
CA VAL A 127 -43.81 -5.03 -6.91
C VAL A 127 -43.56 -4.42 -8.29
N THR A 128 -43.08 -5.09 -9.35
CA THR A 128 -42.42 -6.41 -9.56
C THR A 128 -41.65 -6.31 -10.90
N ASP A 129 -40.90 -7.36 -11.30
CA ASP A 129 -40.46 -7.61 -12.69
C ASP A 129 -39.34 -6.65 -13.23
N GLN A 130 -38.41 -7.03 -14.12
CA GLN A 130 -38.10 -8.30 -14.81
C GLN A 130 -36.58 -8.64 -14.79
N SER A 131 -36.26 -9.80 -15.38
CA SER A 131 -34.99 -10.09 -16.06
C SER A 131 -33.73 -10.39 -15.22
N LYS A 132 -33.84 -11.46 -14.42
CA LYS A 132 -33.04 -12.71 -14.56
C LYS A 132 -31.50 -12.60 -14.66
N LEU A 133 -30.80 -12.97 -13.58
CA LEU A 133 -30.12 -14.29 -13.42
C LEU A 133 -29.69 -14.47 -11.95
N VAL A 134 -29.72 -15.70 -11.43
CA VAL A 134 -29.40 -16.01 -10.02
C VAL A 134 -27.90 -16.00 -9.75
N VAL A 135 -27.49 -15.29 -8.70
CA VAL A 135 -26.24 -15.51 -7.96
C VAL A 135 -26.60 -15.54 -6.48
N GLU A 136 -26.39 -16.68 -5.82
CA GLU A 136 -26.64 -16.84 -4.39
C GLU A 136 -25.50 -16.23 -3.57
N THR A 137 -25.85 -15.43 -2.57
CA THR A 137 -24.90 -14.88 -1.58
C THR A 137 -24.89 -15.74 -0.32
N PRO A 138 -23.75 -16.31 0.09
CA PRO A 138 -23.55 -16.80 1.44
C PRO A 138 -23.11 -15.65 2.35
N THR A 139 -23.99 -15.22 3.24
CA THR A 139 -23.60 -14.55 4.48
C THR A 139 -22.97 -15.59 5.42
N THR A 140 -21.74 -15.38 5.86
CA THR A 140 -21.14 -16.16 6.94
C THR A 140 -20.51 -15.25 8.00
N ASN A 141 -20.69 -15.68 9.25
CA ASN A 141 -20.43 -14.88 10.44
C ASN A 141 -18.93 -14.72 10.74
N MET A 142 -18.61 -13.67 11.49
CA MET A 142 -17.31 -13.53 12.14
C MET A 142 -17.26 -14.44 13.39
N GLU A 143 -17.00 -15.73 13.19
CA GLU A 143 -16.73 -16.67 14.29
C GLU A 143 -15.26 -16.60 14.71
N ASN A 144 -15.02 -16.71 16.02
CA ASN A 144 -13.71 -16.50 16.62
C ASN A 144 -12.73 -17.62 16.22
N CYS A 145 -11.57 -17.27 15.68
CA CYS A 145 -10.44 -18.20 15.60
C CYS A 145 -9.83 -18.40 17.00
N GLU A 146 -10.32 -19.39 17.74
CA GLU A 146 -9.59 -19.92 18.89
C GLU A 146 -8.33 -20.63 18.41
N ILE A 147 -7.18 -20.30 19.00
CA ILE A 147 -5.89 -20.95 18.70
C ILE A 147 -5.66 -22.02 19.77
N GLU A 148 -5.96 -23.28 19.45
CA GLU A 148 -5.58 -24.40 20.33
C GLU A 148 -4.05 -24.58 20.34
N VAL A 149 -3.45 -24.43 21.51
CA VAL A 149 -2.02 -24.70 21.73
C VAL A 149 -1.85 -26.17 22.14
N VAL A 150 -1.45 -27.01 21.18
CA VAL A 150 -1.13 -28.42 21.45
C VAL A 150 0.22 -28.53 22.16
N CYS A 151 0.19 -28.61 23.49
CA CYS A 151 1.36 -28.96 24.29
C CYS A 151 1.57 -30.48 24.31
N THR A 152 2.51 -31.00 23.52
CA THR A 152 2.99 -32.38 23.65
C THR A 152 3.99 -32.50 24.79
N SER A 153 3.53 -33.00 25.95
CA SER A 153 4.41 -33.37 27.07
C SER A 153 5.13 -34.69 26.83
N THR A 154 6.41 -34.75 27.20
CA THR A 154 7.16 -35.98 27.52
C THR A 154 7.61 -35.89 28.96
#